data_AF-A0A173SSQ8-F1
#
_entry.id   AF-A0A173SSQ8-F1
#
_cell.length_a   1.000
_cell.length_b   1.000
_cell.length_c   1.000
_cell.angle_alpha   90.00
_cell.angle_beta   90.00
_cell.angle_gamma   90.00
#
_symmetry.space_group_name_H-M   'P 1'
#
loop_
_entity.id
_entity.type
_entity.pdbx_description
1 polymer ?
#
loop_
_entity_poly.entity_id
_entity_poly.type
_entity_poly.pdbx_seq_one_letter_code
_entity_poly.pdbx_strand_id
1 'polypeptide(L)'
;MHLGFKYRVYPTEEQKVFFAKSFGCCRKVWNLMLADKNNHYKETGKTLHPTPAQYKKEYPFLKEVDSLALANVQMQLNRAFKNFFENPKNFRFPQFKSKKRSRRSYTTNNQKGTIQIMDHGIKLPKVGMIHAIVHRLPGPEWIIKSATISQKSDGSYYISLLCEKEEEITPLPVFDEKVLGLDYKSDGLYMDSNGRLGDMPKFFQKAQKRLVKRQRKLKNKDIHSKNYQKQLKKIAKLYVHTADQRKDFLHKKSAAITKQYDYVVVEDLNMRSMANKGFGNGKATLDNGYGMFLTMLEYKLHNKGGKLEKVDRWFPSSQLCSCCGFQNQEVKKLNVRTWICPKCGSIHDRDLNAAVNIKNEGLRILRSAA
;
A
#
# COMPACT_ATOMS: atom_id res chain seq x y z
N MET A 1 -0.25 18.69 6.30
CA MET A 1 -0.16 17.21 6.39
C MET A 1 -1.51 16.52 6.18
N HIS A 2 -1.54 15.31 5.56
CA HIS A 2 -2.74 14.46 5.45
C HIS A 2 -2.56 13.11 6.16
N LEU A 3 -3.58 12.63 6.87
CA LEU A 3 -3.56 11.34 7.56
C LEU A 3 -4.85 10.54 7.37
N GLY A 4 -4.70 9.21 7.23
CA GLY A 4 -5.80 8.28 7.10
C GLY A 4 -6.14 7.57 8.41
N PHE A 5 -7.37 7.72 8.89
CA PHE A 5 -7.90 6.96 10.02
C PHE A 5 -8.85 5.87 9.53
N LYS A 6 -8.49 4.60 9.76
CA LYS A 6 -9.24 3.47 9.24
C LYS A 6 -9.90 2.67 10.36
N TYR A 7 -11.22 2.51 10.29
CA TYR A 7 -12.01 1.78 11.28
C TYR A 7 -12.78 0.63 10.65
N ARG A 8 -13.05 -0.40 11.45
CA ARG A 8 -14.00 -1.46 11.12
C ARG A 8 -15.42 -0.93 11.39
N VAL A 9 -16.33 -1.10 10.42
CA VAL A 9 -17.72 -0.64 10.54
C VAL A 9 -18.72 -1.77 10.32
N TYR A 10 -19.86 -1.71 10.98
CA TYR A 10 -20.86 -2.77 10.99
C TYR A 10 -22.20 -2.21 10.47
N PRO A 11 -22.35 -2.12 9.14
CA PRO A 11 -23.58 -1.58 8.57
C PRO A 11 -24.77 -2.50 8.78
N THR A 12 -25.96 -1.90 8.89
CA THR A 12 -27.25 -2.61 8.82
C THR A 12 -27.49 -3.19 7.42
N GLU A 13 -28.51 -4.02 7.25
CA GLU A 13 -28.85 -4.56 5.92
C GLU A 13 -29.21 -3.47 4.91
N GLU A 14 -29.97 -2.45 5.32
CA GLU A 14 -30.29 -1.29 4.49
C GLU A 14 -29.04 -0.52 4.05
N GLN A 15 -28.11 -0.29 4.98
CA GLN A 15 -26.83 0.38 4.69
C GLN A 15 -25.96 -0.47 3.74
N LYS A 16 -25.97 -1.81 3.89
CA LYS A 16 -25.26 -2.71 2.96
C LYS A 16 -25.85 -2.62 1.54
N VAL A 17 -27.16 -2.54 1.40
CA VAL A 17 -27.84 -2.34 0.11
C VAL A 17 -27.42 -1.00 -0.49
N PHE A 18 -27.46 0.08 0.29
CA PHE A 18 -27.00 1.41 -0.16
C PHE A 18 -25.54 1.39 -0.63
N PHE A 19 -24.64 0.74 0.11
CA PHE A 19 -23.23 0.60 -0.28
C PHE A 19 -23.06 -0.21 -1.56
N ALA A 20 -23.81 -1.31 -1.72
CA ALA A 20 -23.76 -2.11 -2.94
C ALA A 20 -24.20 -1.30 -4.17
N LYS A 21 -25.28 -0.52 -4.05
CA LYS A 21 -25.73 0.44 -5.08
C LYS A 21 -24.64 1.46 -5.37
N SER A 22 -24.09 2.11 -4.34
CA SER A 22 -23.02 3.11 -4.46
C SER A 22 -21.79 2.58 -5.18
N PHE A 23 -21.30 1.39 -4.84
CA PHE A 23 -20.18 0.75 -5.54
C PHE A 23 -20.50 0.47 -7.01
N GLY A 24 -21.74 0.08 -7.31
CA GLY A 24 -22.24 -0.15 -8.67
C GLY A 24 -22.28 1.13 -9.50
N CYS A 25 -22.90 2.18 -8.98
CA CYS A 25 -23.03 3.48 -9.61
C CYS A 25 -21.65 4.10 -9.89
N CYS A 26 -20.75 4.13 -8.90
CA CYS A 26 -19.39 4.64 -9.09
C CYS A 26 -18.62 3.87 -10.18
N ARG A 27 -18.81 2.55 -10.27
CA ARG A 27 -18.20 1.74 -11.33
C ARG A 27 -18.78 2.07 -12.70
N LYS A 28 -20.10 2.18 -12.82
CA LYS A 28 -20.77 2.51 -14.10
C LYS A 28 -20.34 3.89 -14.59
N VAL A 29 -20.37 4.90 -13.72
CA VAL A 29 -19.93 6.27 -14.06
C VAL A 29 -18.48 6.31 -14.52
N TRP A 30 -17.56 5.61 -13.83
CA TRP A 30 -16.16 5.52 -14.28
C TRP A 30 -16.06 4.98 -15.70
N ASN A 31 -16.78 3.89 -16.00
CA ASN A 31 -16.71 3.24 -17.31
C ASN A 31 -17.33 4.10 -18.41
N LEU A 32 -18.46 4.76 -18.14
CA LEU A 32 -19.09 5.69 -19.10
C LEU A 32 -18.15 6.85 -19.42
N MET A 33 -17.60 7.52 -18.40
CA MET A 33 -16.69 8.64 -18.59
C MET A 33 -15.40 8.26 -19.32
N LEU A 34 -14.87 7.06 -19.05
CA LEU A 34 -13.71 6.55 -19.75
C LEU A 34 -14.04 6.22 -21.22
N ALA A 35 -15.23 5.67 -21.50
CA ALA A 35 -15.68 5.41 -22.85
C ALA A 35 -15.84 6.71 -23.65
N ASP A 36 -16.54 7.71 -23.10
CA ASP A 36 -16.76 8.99 -23.76
C ASP A 36 -15.43 9.70 -24.06
N LYS A 37 -14.50 9.72 -23.10
CA LYS A 37 -13.15 10.27 -23.32
C LYS A 37 -12.42 9.56 -24.45
N ASN A 38 -12.44 8.23 -24.46
CA ASN A 38 -11.74 7.45 -25.48
C ASN A 38 -12.37 7.63 -26.87
N ASN A 39 -13.70 7.66 -26.96
CA ASN A 39 -14.40 7.82 -28.24
C ASN A 39 -14.20 9.23 -28.79
N HIS A 40 -14.40 10.26 -27.96
CA HIS A 40 -14.18 11.65 -28.37
C HIS A 40 -12.74 11.89 -28.82
N TYR A 41 -11.75 11.34 -28.10
CA TYR A 41 -10.35 11.46 -28.50
C TYR A 41 -10.06 10.74 -29.83
N LYS A 42 -10.66 9.57 -30.09
CA LYS A 42 -10.52 8.87 -31.38
C LYS A 42 -11.10 9.66 -32.55
N GLU A 43 -12.23 10.34 -32.34
CA GLU A 43 -12.93 11.08 -33.40
C GLU A 43 -12.31 12.46 -33.66
N THR A 44 -11.85 13.15 -32.62
CA THR A 44 -11.49 14.58 -32.70
C THR A 44 -10.02 14.87 -32.39
N GLY A 45 -9.29 13.91 -31.82
CA GLY A 45 -7.94 14.12 -31.26
C GLY A 45 -7.92 14.98 -29.99
N LYS A 46 -9.07 15.43 -29.46
CA LYS A 46 -9.16 16.33 -28.30
C LYS A 46 -9.62 15.60 -27.03
N THR A 47 -9.29 16.17 -25.88
CA THR A 47 -9.68 15.61 -24.57
C THR A 47 -11.07 16.09 -24.17
N LEU A 48 -11.97 15.16 -23.85
CA LEU A 48 -13.28 15.46 -23.28
C LEU A 48 -13.22 15.52 -21.74
N HIS A 49 -14.04 16.37 -21.13
CA HIS A 49 -14.22 16.45 -19.68
C HIS A 49 -15.66 16.13 -19.27
N PRO A 50 -16.09 14.84 -19.35
CA PRO A 50 -17.44 14.46 -19.00
C PRO A 50 -17.73 14.72 -17.52
N THR A 51 -19.01 14.95 -17.19
CA THR A 51 -19.47 15.09 -15.80
C THR A 51 -20.45 13.97 -15.45
N PRO A 52 -20.52 13.52 -14.19
CA PRO A 52 -21.48 12.49 -13.82
C PRO A 52 -22.96 12.87 -14.02
N ALA A 53 -23.26 14.18 -14.10
CA ALA A 53 -24.62 14.68 -14.21
C ALA A 53 -25.30 14.27 -15.52
N GLN A 54 -24.55 14.25 -16.64
CA GLN A 54 -25.11 13.94 -17.96
C GLN A 54 -25.73 12.53 -18.04
N TYR A 55 -25.20 11.58 -17.27
CA TYR A 55 -25.67 10.20 -17.28
C TYR A 55 -26.96 9.98 -16.47
N LYS A 56 -27.39 10.96 -15.66
CA LYS A 56 -28.55 10.78 -14.76
C LYS A 56 -29.90 10.72 -15.49
N LYS A 57 -29.95 11.20 -16.74
CA LYS A 57 -31.16 11.11 -17.58
C LYS A 57 -31.35 9.68 -18.07
N GLU A 58 -30.30 9.09 -18.65
CA GLU A 58 -30.31 7.72 -19.17
C GLU A 58 -30.27 6.66 -18.06
N TYR A 59 -29.61 6.98 -16.93
CA TYR A 59 -29.48 6.08 -15.78
C TYR A 59 -30.05 6.71 -14.50
N PRO A 60 -31.38 6.73 -14.32
CA PRO A 60 -32.02 7.39 -13.16
C PRO A 60 -31.55 6.88 -11.80
N PHE A 61 -31.19 5.60 -11.68
CA PHE A 61 -30.68 4.99 -10.44
C PHE A 61 -29.38 5.65 -9.91
N LEU A 62 -28.68 6.45 -10.74
CA LEU A 62 -27.54 7.26 -10.28
C LEU A 62 -27.95 8.35 -9.29
N LYS A 63 -29.24 8.72 -9.21
CA LYS A 63 -29.79 9.67 -8.24
C LYS A 63 -29.96 9.08 -6.84
N GLU A 64 -30.04 7.75 -6.73
CA GLU A 64 -30.23 7.03 -5.45
C GLU A 64 -29.01 7.12 -4.53
N VAL A 65 -27.82 7.36 -5.09
CA VAL A 65 -26.55 7.38 -4.34
C VAL A 65 -26.13 8.82 -4.03
N ASP A 66 -25.10 8.96 -3.19
CA ASP A 66 -24.51 10.25 -2.90
C ASP A 66 -23.91 10.90 -4.17
N SER A 67 -24.28 12.16 -4.44
CA SER A 67 -23.75 12.92 -5.58
C SER A 67 -22.25 13.13 -5.46
N LEU A 68 -21.74 13.30 -4.24
CA LEU A 68 -20.31 13.43 -3.97
C LEU A 68 -19.54 12.14 -4.27
N ALA A 69 -20.20 10.98 -4.18
CA ALA A 69 -19.61 9.72 -4.60
C ALA A 69 -19.36 9.67 -6.10
N LEU A 70 -20.26 10.24 -6.90
CA LEU A 70 -20.10 10.31 -8.34
C LEU A 70 -19.08 11.39 -8.75
N ALA A 71 -19.09 12.55 -8.08
CA ALA A 71 -18.09 13.61 -8.30
C ALA A 71 -16.67 13.11 -7.99
N ASN A 72 -16.48 12.35 -6.91
CA ASN A 72 -15.21 11.74 -6.59
C ASN A 72 -14.71 10.77 -7.69
N VAL A 73 -15.61 10.08 -8.40
CA VAL A 73 -15.24 9.21 -9.52
C VAL A 73 -14.65 10.02 -10.69
N GLN A 74 -15.24 11.17 -10.99
CA GLN A 74 -14.69 12.10 -11.99
C GLN A 74 -13.29 12.56 -11.59
N MET A 75 -13.11 13.01 -10.34
CA MET A 75 -11.79 13.44 -9.83
C MET A 75 -10.75 12.32 -9.89
N GLN A 76 -11.14 11.10 -9.52
CA GLN A 76 -10.27 9.92 -9.60
C GLN A 76 -9.86 9.61 -11.04
N LEU A 77 -10.78 9.73 -12.01
CA LEU A 77 -10.46 9.48 -13.41
C LEU A 77 -9.51 10.55 -13.96
N ASN A 78 -9.77 11.82 -13.67
CA ASN A 78 -8.90 12.93 -14.06
C ASN A 78 -7.49 12.76 -13.47
N ARG A 79 -7.39 12.40 -12.18
CA ARG A 79 -6.10 12.09 -11.54
C ARG A 79 -5.40 10.89 -12.20
N ALA A 80 -6.14 9.85 -12.58
CA ALA A 80 -5.55 8.69 -13.24
C ALA A 80 -4.95 9.04 -14.61
N PHE A 81 -5.61 9.90 -15.40
CA PHE A 81 -5.04 10.42 -16.64
C PHE A 81 -3.83 11.33 -16.38
N LYS A 82 -3.95 12.28 -15.45
CA LYS A 82 -2.84 13.17 -15.05
C LYS A 82 -1.59 12.36 -14.70
N ASN A 83 -1.73 11.40 -13.79
CA ASN A 83 -0.63 10.53 -13.37
C ASN A 83 -0.04 9.70 -14.54
N PHE A 84 -0.87 9.24 -15.47
CA PHE A 84 -0.40 8.49 -16.64
C PHE A 84 0.46 9.37 -17.56
N PHE A 85 0.03 10.61 -17.82
CA PHE A 85 0.78 11.52 -18.68
C PHE A 85 2.04 12.08 -18.01
N GLU A 86 1.97 12.41 -16.72
CA GLU A 86 3.13 12.93 -15.96
C GLU A 86 4.17 11.86 -15.65
N ASN A 87 3.75 10.60 -15.46
CA ASN A 87 4.66 9.52 -15.13
C ASN A 87 4.24 8.17 -15.74
N PRO A 88 4.38 8.02 -17.08
CA PRO A 88 3.93 6.83 -17.81
C PRO A 88 4.73 5.57 -17.45
N LYS A 89 5.95 5.71 -16.90
CA LYS A 89 6.76 4.58 -16.41
C LYS A 89 6.11 3.89 -15.22
N ASN A 90 5.48 4.65 -14.32
CA ASN A 90 4.90 4.15 -13.08
C ASN A 90 3.39 3.92 -13.14
N PHE A 91 2.68 4.71 -13.96
CA PHE A 91 1.23 4.65 -14.08
C PHE A 91 0.81 4.15 -15.45
N ARG A 92 -0.18 3.24 -15.46
CA ARG A 92 -0.76 2.71 -16.69
C ARG A 92 -1.97 3.54 -17.10
N PHE A 93 -2.28 3.51 -18.39
CA PHE A 93 -3.49 4.11 -18.93
C PHE A 93 -4.74 3.64 -18.15
N PRO A 94 -5.71 4.53 -17.85
CA PRO A 94 -6.92 4.18 -17.13
C PRO A 94 -7.69 3.01 -17.78
N GLN A 95 -8.06 2.02 -16.98
CA GLN A 95 -8.76 0.82 -17.47
C GLN A 95 -10.22 0.77 -17.01
N PHE A 96 -11.06 0.09 -17.79
CA PHE A 96 -12.44 -0.19 -17.40
C PHE A 96 -12.51 -1.03 -16.12
N LYS A 97 -13.41 -0.64 -15.22
CA LYS A 97 -13.65 -1.31 -13.94
C LYS A 97 -14.61 -2.49 -14.13
N SER A 98 -14.31 -3.59 -13.45
CA SER A 98 -15.09 -4.84 -13.47
C SER A 98 -15.77 -5.09 -12.12
N LYS A 99 -17.01 -5.59 -12.15
CA LYS A 99 -17.74 -5.99 -10.93
C LYS A 99 -17.02 -7.07 -10.12
N LYS A 100 -16.27 -7.95 -10.79
CA LYS A 100 -15.57 -9.09 -10.17
C LYS A 100 -14.19 -8.72 -9.61
N ARG A 101 -13.46 -7.85 -10.30
CA ARG A 101 -12.04 -7.54 -9.99
C ARG A 101 -11.83 -6.20 -9.29
N SER A 102 -12.68 -5.21 -9.55
CA SER A 102 -12.47 -3.87 -9.00
C SER A 102 -12.82 -3.81 -7.53
N ARG A 103 -12.08 -2.97 -6.79
CA ARG A 103 -12.32 -2.69 -5.38
C ARG A 103 -13.75 -2.19 -5.19
N ARG A 104 -14.45 -2.78 -4.22
CA ARG A 104 -15.77 -2.33 -3.77
C ARG A 104 -15.58 -1.18 -2.79
N SER A 105 -15.67 0.04 -3.30
CA SER A 105 -15.50 1.25 -2.50
C SER A 105 -16.19 2.45 -3.13
N TYR A 106 -16.61 3.41 -2.30
CA TYR A 106 -16.94 4.76 -2.74
C TYR A 106 -16.37 5.77 -1.73
N THR A 107 -16.20 7.00 -2.17
CA THR A 107 -15.67 8.11 -1.36
C THR A 107 -16.70 9.23 -1.35
N THR A 108 -16.97 9.80 -0.19
CA THR A 108 -17.79 11.01 -0.04
C THR A 108 -16.97 12.09 0.68
N ASN A 109 -17.34 13.35 0.48
CA ASN A 109 -16.60 14.49 1.02
C ASN A 109 -17.34 15.08 2.21
N ASN A 110 -16.58 15.60 3.17
CA ASN A 110 -17.16 16.30 4.29
C ASN A 110 -17.58 17.70 3.83
N GLN A 111 -18.88 17.93 3.80
CA GLN A 111 -19.46 19.27 3.63
C GLN A 111 -19.96 19.74 4.99
N LYS A 112 -19.25 20.70 5.60
CA LYS A 112 -19.67 21.39 6.83
C LYS A 112 -20.22 20.45 7.93
N GLY A 113 -19.50 19.38 8.25
CA GLY A 113 -19.88 18.46 9.34
C GLY A 113 -20.86 17.34 8.95
N THR A 114 -21.06 17.09 7.65
CA THR A 114 -21.82 15.90 7.18
C THR A 114 -21.12 14.59 7.47
N ILE A 115 -19.81 14.61 7.74
CA ILE A 115 -19.03 13.46 8.21
C ILE A 115 -18.56 13.75 9.63
N GLN A 116 -18.99 12.93 10.59
CA GLN A 116 -18.69 13.10 12.01
C GLN A 116 -18.37 11.76 12.64
N ILE A 117 -17.33 11.74 13.48
CA ILE A 117 -17.09 10.65 14.43
C ILE A 117 -17.97 10.95 15.64
N MET A 118 -18.82 10.00 16.01
CA MET A 118 -19.75 10.13 17.13
C MET A 118 -19.53 8.94 18.08
N ASP A 119 -20.19 8.97 19.23
CA ASP A 119 -20.11 7.85 20.14
C ASP A 119 -20.62 6.56 19.47
N HIS A 120 -19.81 5.49 19.57
CA HIS A 120 -20.03 4.19 18.95
C HIS A 120 -20.25 4.15 17.41
N GLY A 121 -19.93 5.22 16.67
CA GLY A 121 -20.26 5.27 15.25
C GLY A 121 -19.64 6.41 14.44
N ILE A 122 -19.85 6.34 13.12
CA ILE A 122 -19.48 7.40 12.19
C ILE A 122 -20.71 7.74 11.35
N LYS A 123 -21.07 9.02 11.35
CA LYS A 123 -22.15 9.59 10.54
C LYS A 123 -21.63 9.89 9.14
N LEU A 124 -22.40 9.50 8.13
CA LEU A 124 -22.13 9.81 6.72
C LEU A 124 -23.36 10.44 6.05
N PRO A 125 -23.16 11.27 4.99
CA PRO A 125 -24.25 11.81 4.20
C PRO A 125 -25.05 10.68 3.52
N LYS A 126 -26.39 10.82 3.48
CA LYS A 126 -27.38 9.85 2.99
C LYS A 126 -27.43 8.47 3.68
N VAL A 127 -26.36 8.05 4.37
CA VAL A 127 -26.29 6.75 5.05
C VAL A 127 -26.76 6.83 6.51
N GLY A 128 -26.57 8.00 7.14
CA GLY A 128 -26.81 8.17 8.57
C GLY A 128 -25.68 7.60 9.42
N MET A 129 -26.00 7.20 10.64
CA MET A 129 -25.04 6.66 11.60
C MET A 129 -24.68 5.21 11.27
N ILE A 130 -23.39 4.90 11.21
CA ILE A 130 -22.89 3.54 11.02
C ILE A 130 -22.12 3.14 12.27
N HIS A 131 -22.47 2.00 12.87
CA HIS A 131 -21.72 1.47 14.00
C HIS A 131 -20.25 1.22 13.62
N ALA A 132 -19.32 1.70 14.45
CA ALA A 132 -17.89 1.66 14.17
C ALA A 132 -17.08 1.35 15.43
N ILE A 133 -16.02 0.55 15.28
CA ILE A 133 -15.03 0.34 16.35
C ILE A 133 -13.95 1.40 16.20
N VAL A 134 -14.17 2.51 16.90
CA VAL A 134 -13.28 3.67 16.93
C VAL A 134 -12.22 3.46 18.02
N HIS A 135 -11.05 2.97 17.62
CA HIS A 135 -9.94 2.64 18.53
C HIS A 135 -8.92 3.78 18.69
N ARG A 136 -9.14 4.90 18.00
CA ARG A 136 -8.31 6.11 18.05
C ARG A 136 -9.08 7.28 17.46
N LEU A 137 -8.93 8.47 18.00
CA LEU A 137 -9.51 9.70 17.45
C LEU A 137 -8.42 10.54 16.78
N PRO A 138 -8.74 11.26 15.70
CA PRO A 138 -7.92 12.39 15.28
C PRO A 138 -7.84 13.42 16.42
N GLY A 139 -6.70 14.09 16.56
CA GLY A 139 -6.58 15.22 17.49
C GLY A 139 -7.50 16.37 17.11
N PRO A 140 -7.78 17.32 18.03
CA PRO A 140 -8.70 18.43 17.79
C PRO A 140 -8.33 19.32 16.59
N GLU A 141 -7.04 19.35 16.23
CA GLU A 141 -6.50 20.11 15.11
C GLU A 141 -6.72 19.45 13.74
N TRP A 142 -7.20 18.21 13.71
CA TRP A 142 -7.41 17.46 12.48
C TRP A 142 -8.80 17.67 11.90
N ILE A 143 -8.86 18.15 10.66
CA ILE A 143 -10.11 18.37 9.94
C ILE A 143 -10.41 17.17 9.04
N ILE A 144 -11.58 16.55 9.22
CA ILE A 144 -12.04 15.46 8.33
C ILE A 144 -12.41 16.06 6.97
N LYS A 145 -11.74 15.62 5.89
CA LYS A 145 -11.99 16.08 4.51
C LYS A 145 -12.89 15.12 3.73
N SER A 146 -12.73 13.81 3.90
CA SER A 146 -13.52 12.81 3.19
C SER A 146 -13.58 11.49 3.93
N ALA A 147 -14.56 10.66 3.58
CA ALA A 147 -14.67 9.29 4.04
C ALA A 147 -14.76 8.33 2.86
N THR A 148 -13.99 7.24 2.92
CA THR A 148 -14.07 6.15 1.94
C THR A 148 -14.60 4.88 2.60
N ILE A 149 -15.78 4.44 2.22
CA ILE A 149 -16.30 3.12 2.57
C ILE A 149 -15.72 2.07 1.61
N SER A 150 -15.30 0.93 2.15
CA SER A 150 -14.81 -0.19 1.36
C SER A 150 -15.24 -1.53 1.94
N GLN A 151 -15.46 -2.51 1.06
CA GLN A 151 -15.78 -3.88 1.42
C GLN A 151 -14.64 -4.81 1.00
N LYS A 152 -14.11 -5.61 1.95
CA LYS A 152 -13.17 -6.70 1.67
C LYS A 152 -13.91 -7.93 1.12
N SER A 153 -13.16 -8.86 0.52
CA SER A 153 -13.69 -10.07 -0.12
C SER A 153 -14.39 -11.04 0.86
N ASP A 154 -14.09 -10.97 2.15
CA ASP A 154 -14.76 -11.74 3.20
C ASP A 154 -16.13 -11.16 3.61
N GLY A 155 -16.47 -9.97 3.09
CA GLY A 155 -17.69 -9.23 3.38
C GLY A 155 -17.53 -8.18 4.47
N SER A 156 -16.35 -8.04 5.10
CA SER A 156 -16.11 -7.02 6.12
C SER A 156 -16.03 -5.62 5.50
N TYR A 157 -16.63 -4.64 6.18
CA TYR A 157 -16.64 -3.23 5.79
C TYR A 157 -15.65 -2.41 6.64
N TYR A 158 -15.02 -1.45 5.98
CA TYR A 158 -14.14 -0.48 6.62
C TYR A 158 -14.45 0.90 6.09
N ILE A 159 -14.32 1.89 6.98
CA ILE A 159 -14.30 3.30 6.63
C ILE A 159 -12.88 3.83 6.80
N SER A 160 -12.44 4.67 5.87
CA SER A 160 -11.18 5.43 5.97
C SER A 160 -11.50 6.90 5.92
N LEU A 161 -11.27 7.62 7.01
CA LEU A 161 -11.39 9.06 7.09
C LEU A 161 -10.07 9.68 6.67
N LEU A 162 -10.10 10.54 5.66
CA LEU A 162 -8.97 11.40 5.31
C LEU A 162 -9.09 12.66 6.15
N CYS A 163 -8.10 12.88 7.01
CA CYS A 163 -7.98 14.07 7.82
C CYS A 163 -6.82 14.92 7.33
N GLU A 164 -6.92 16.22 7.52
CA GLU A 164 -5.92 17.21 7.15
C GLU A 164 -5.64 18.09 8.36
N LYS A 165 -4.38 18.43 8.54
CA LYS A 165 -3.90 19.40 9.51
C LYS A 165 -2.89 20.29 8.81
N GLU A 166 -2.97 21.59 9.02
CA GLU A 166 -1.92 22.52 8.61
C GLU A 166 -0.72 22.32 9.55
N GLU A 167 0.32 21.71 9.02
CA GLU A 167 1.55 21.41 9.74
C GLU A 167 2.65 21.26 8.70
N GLU A 168 3.68 22.09 8.85
CA GLU A 168 4.91 21.98 8.11
C GLU A 168 5.81 20.94 8.79
N ILE A 169 6.35 20.04 7.97
CA ILE A 169 7.26 19.00 8.45
C ILE A 169 8.65 19.60 8.41
N THR A 170 9.22 19.85 9.58
CA THR A 170 10.59 20.31 9.73
C THR A 170 11.56 19.13 9.58
N PRO A 171 12.53 19.19 8.66
CA PRO A 171 13.56 18.16 8.55
C PRO A 171 14.34 18.02 9.86
N LEU A 172 14.62 16.78 10.27
CA LEU A 172 15.45 16.50 11.44
C LEU A 172 16.93 16.67 11.10
N PRO A 173 17.79 17.12 12.03
CA PRO A 173 19.24 17.07 11.82
C PRO A 173 19.71 15.63 11.59
N VAL A 174 20.76 15.47 10.78
CA VAL A 174 21.34 14.16 10.46
C VAL A 174 22.38 13.82 11.52
N PHE A 175 22.09 12.82 12.36
CA PHE A 175 23.02 12.22 13.30
C PHE A 175 23.33 10.77 12.92
N ASP A 176 24.61 10.39 12.86
CA ASP A 176 25.06 9.09 12.35
C ASP A 176 24.48 7.89 13.11
N GLU A 177 24.30 8.04 14.42
CA GLU A 177 23.68 7.05 15.30
C GLU A 177 22.17 6.90 15.06
N LYS A 178 21.53 7.91 14.44
CA LYS A 178 20.12 7.90 14.04
C LYS A 178 19.88 7.45 12.61
N VAL A 179 20.94 7.03 11.90
CA VAL A 179 20.85 6.45 10.56
C VAL A 179 20.98 4.92 10.61
N LEU A 180 20.03 4.24 9.96
CA LEU A 180 20.01 2.77 9.85
C LEU A 180 20.08 2.34 8.38
N GLY A 181 21.05 1.50 8.02
CA GLY A 181 21.07 0.82 6.72
C GLY A 181 20.31 -0.50 6.79
N LEU A 182 19.48 -0.80 5.80
CA LEU A 182 18.77 -2.08 5.68
C LEU A 182 19.11 -2.76 4.35
N ASP A 183 19.78 -3.90 4.42
CA ASP A 183 19.95 -4.83 3.30
C ASP A 183 18.74 -5.78 3.21
N TYR A 184 18.28 -6.08 1.99
CA TYR A 184 17.09 -6.91 1.78
C TYR A 184 17.38 -8.40 2.00
N LYS A 185 16.51 -9.08 2.76
CA LYS A 185 16.57 -10.55 2.89
C LYS A 185 15.29 -11.21 2.39
N SER A 186 15.46 -12.16 1.45
CA SER A 186 14.35 -12.94 0.90
C SER A 186 13.78 -13.97 1.90
N ASP A 187 14.63 -14.51 2.77
CA ASP A 187 14.24 -15.44 3.83
C ASP A 187 13.82 -14.74 5.15
N GLY A 188 13.65 -13.42 5.09
CA GLY A 188 13.18 -12.59 6.18
C GLY A 188 12.59 -11.30 5.62
N LEU A 189 12.98 -10.18 6.22
CA LEU A 189 12.64 -8.85 5.75
C LEU A 189 13.91 -8.06 5.42
N TYR A 190 14.89 -8.04 6.32
CA TYR A 190 16.15 -7.33 6.14
C TYR A 190 17.28 -7.83 7.07
N MET A 191 18.52 -7.46 6.77
CA MET A 191 19.62 -7.32 7.74
C MET A 191 19.84 -5.83 8.01
N ASP A 192 19.95 -5.41 9.26
CA ASP A 192 20.30 -4.02 9.57
C ASP A 192 21.81 -3.81 9.77
N SER A 193 22.24 -2.56 9.67
CA SER A 193 23.64 -2.16 9.84
C SER A 193 24.19 -2.37 11.26
N ASN A 194 23.37 -2.84 12.20
CA ASN A 194 23.77 -3.21 13.57
C ASN A 194 23.79 -4.74 13.76
N GLY A 195 23.64 -5.53 12.69
CA GLY A 195 23.67 -6.99 12.73
C GLY A 195 22.36 -7.65 13.17
N ARG A 196 21.26 -6.91 13.30
CA ARG A 196 19.96 -7.49 13.69
C ARG A 196 19.16 -7.91 12.47
N LEU A 197 18.61 -9.11 12.54
CA LEU A 197 17.73 -9.63 11.50
C LEU A 197 16.29 -9.12 11.68
N GLY A 198 15.74 -8.62 10.58
CA GLY A 198 14.31 -8.43 10.42
C GLY A 198 13.66 -9.74 10.03
N ASP A 199 13.15 -10.51 11.00
CA ASP A 199 12.44 -11.76 10.69
C ASP A 199 11.14 -11.54 9.91
N MET A 200 10.66 -12.61 9.26
CA MET A 200 9.34 -12.64 8.64
C MET A 200 8.62 -13.96 8.93
N PRO A 201 7.47 -13.97 9.64
CA PRO A 201 6.79 -15.21 10.04
C PRO A 201 6.19 -16.09 8.92
N LYS A 202 6.43 -15.78 7.63
CA LYS A 202 5.95 -16.52 6.44
C LYS A 202 4.45 -16.85 6.50
N PHE A 203 3.60 -15.83 6.72
CA PHE A 203 2.17 -15.99 6.97
C PHE A 203 1.42 -16.77 5.87
N PHE A 204 1.74 -16.53 4.59
CA PHE A 204 1.09 -17.23 3.50
C PHE A 204 1.49 -18.70 3.44
N GLN A 205 2.77 -19.01 3.67
CA GLN A 205 3.24 -20.39 3.71
C GLN A 205 2.53 -21.19 4.81
N LYS A 206 2.37 -20.60 6.01
CA LYS A 206 1.61 -21.19 7.12
C LYS A 206 0.14 -21.45 6.76
N ALA A 207 -0.48 -20.54 6.00
CA ALA A 207 -1.87 -20.67 5.57
C ALA A 207 -2.06 -21.60 4.35
N GLN A 208 -0.99 -21.92 3.61
CA GLN A 208 -1.06 -22.58 2.30
C GLN A 208 -1.74 -23.96 2.36
N LYS A 209 -1.40 -24.81 3.34
CA LYS A 209 -2.03 -26.14 3.49
C LYS A 209 -3.55 -26.02 3.62
N ARG A 210 -4.03 -25.06 4.42
CA ARG A 210 -5.46 -24.79 4.62
C ARG A 210 -6.11 -24.23 3.35
N LEU A 211 -5.43 -23.31 2.64
CA LEU A 211 -5.90 -22.73 1.38
C LEU A 211 -6.09 -23.80 0.29
N VAL A 212 -5.10 -24.67 0.07
CA VAL A 212 -5.17 -25.74 -0.94
C VAL A 212 -6.34 -26.67 -0.68
N LYS A 213 -6.53 -27.10 0.58
CA LYS A 213 -7.68 -27.94 0.96
C LYS A 213 -9.02 -27.26 0.66
N ARG A 214 -9.13 -25.94 0.92
CA ARG A 214 -10.35 -25.17 0.66
C ARG A 214 -10.58 -24.94 -0.84
N GLN A 215 -9.53 -24.73 -1.63
CA GLN A 215 -9.63 -24.57 -3.09
C GLN A 215 -10.02 -25.88 -3.77
N ARG A 216 -9.45 -27.03 -3.36
CA ARG A 216 -9.88 -28.36 -3.84
C ARG A 216 -11.36 -28.61 -3.57
N LYS A 217 -11.83 -28.29 -2.35
CA LYS A 217 -13.26 -28.36 -2.02
C LYS A 217 -14.14 -27.46 -2.88
N LEU A 218 -13.64 -26.30 -3.30
CA LEU A 218 -14.39 -25.38 -4.16
C LEU A 218 -14.56 -25.93 -5.58
N LYS A 219 -13.49 -26.56 -6.13
CA LYS A 219 -13.52 -27.18 -7.47
C LYS A 219 -14.65 -28.20 -7.61
N ASN A 220 -14.95 -28.93 -6.54
CA ASN A 220 -16.00 -29.96 -6.52
C ASN A 220 -17.38 -29.40 -6.11
N LYS A 221 -17.66 -28.12 -6.36
CA LYS A 221 -18.95 -27.49 -6.08
C LYS A 221 -19.50 -26.86 -7.35
N ASP A 222 -20.80 -27.00 -7.55
CA ASP A 222 -21.48 -26.41 -8.68
C ASP A 222 -21.35 -24.90 -8.63
N ILE A 223 -20.83 -24.34 -9.72
CA ILE A 223 -20.62 -22.90 -9.85
C ILE A 223 -21.96 -22.21 -9.61
N HIS A 224 -21.94 -21.09 -8.88
CA HIS A 224 -23.10 -20.30 -8.48
C HIS A 224 -24.00 -20.88 -7.36
N SER A 225 -23.87 -22.16 -7.00
CA SER A 225 -24.65 -22.74 -5.90
C SER A 225 -24.41 -22.03 -4.55
N LYS A 226 -25.38 -22.11 -3.63
CA LYS A 226 -25.23 -21.60 -2.25
C LYS A 226 -23.99 -22.18 -1.56
N ASN A 227 -23.67 -23.45 -1.82
CA ASN A 227 -22.49 -24.12 -1.27
C ASN A 227 -21.18 -23.61 -1.86
N TYR A 228 -21.14 -23.34 -3.16
CA TYR A 228 -20.00 -22.70 -3.82
C TYR A 228 -19.73 -21.31 -3.25
N GLN A 229 -20.77 -20.48 -3.08
CA GLN A 229 -20.64 -19.15 -2.50
C GLN A 229 -20.15 -19.19 -1.03
N LYS A 230 -20.69 -20.11 -0.22
CA LYS A 230 -20.23 -20.36 1.16
C LYS A 230 -18.73 -20.72 1.18
N GLN A 231 -18.28 -21.55 0.25
CA GLN A 231 -16.89 -21.98 0.16
C GLN A 231 -15.95 -20.86 -0.31
N LEU A 232 -16.36 -20.04 -1.29
CA LEU A 232 -15.64 -18.83 -1.69
C LEU A 232 -15.43 -17.88 -0.50
N LYS A 233 -16.47 -17.65 0.32
CA LYS A 233 -16.36 -16.80 1.51
C LYS A 233 -15.34 -17.34 2.51
N LYS A 234 -15.25 -18.67 2.70
CA LYS A 234 -14.23 -19.30 3.56
C LYS A 234 -12.81 -19.08 3.03
N ILE A 235 -12.62 -19.18 1.71
CA ILE A 235 -11.34 -18.89 1.06
C ILE A 235 -10.98 -17.40 1.22
N ALA A 236 -11.94 -16.50 0.98
CA ALA A 236 -11.74 -15.06 1.12
C ALA A 236 -11.33 -14.67 2.54
N LYS A 237 -11.97 -15.25 3.57
CA LYS A 237 -11.59 -15.04 4.98
C LYS A 237 -10.14 -15.41 5.25
N LEU A 238 -9.65 -16.54 4.72
CA LEU A 238 -8.25 -16.95 4.89
C LEU A 238 -7.29 -15.95 4.22
N TYR A 239 -7.57 -15.54 2.98
CA TYR A 239 -6.74 -14.55 2.30
C TYR A 239 -6.72 -13.20 3.02
N VAL A 240 -7.88 -12.72 3.47
CA VAL A 240 -7.99 -11.46 4.23
C VAL A 240 -7.19 -11.55 5.53
N HIS A 241 -7.35 -12.64 6.28
CA HIS A 241 -6.62 -12.85 7.54
C HIS A 241 -5.10 -12.86 7.33
N THR A 242 -4.60 -13.63 6.35
CA THR A 242 -3.16 -13.66 6.03
C THR A 242 -2.63 -12.28 5.62
N ALA A 243 -3.38 -11.53 4.81
CA ALA A 243 -3.00 -10.19 4.40
C ALA A 243 -2.98 -9.21 5.60
N ASP A 244 -3.96 -9.32 6.50
CA ASP A 244 -4.05 -8.48 7.70
C ASP A 244 -2.93 -8.80 8.71
N GLN A 245 -2.59 -10.08 8.93
CA GLN A 245 -1.45 -10.48 9.75
C GLN A 245 -0.13 -9.91 9.23
N ARG A 246 0.10 -10.03 7.91
CA ARG A 246 1.26 -9.45 7.25
C ARG A 246 1.30 -7.94 7.45
N LYS A 247 0.18 -7.27 7.20
CA LYS A 247 0.08 -5.81 7.33
C LYS A 247 0.33 -5.34 8.77
N ASP A 248 -0.23 -6.03 9.76
CA ASP A 248 -0.01 -5.74 11.18
C ASP A 248 1.47 -5.87 11.55
N PHE A 249 2.10 -6.99 11.16
CA PHE A 249 3.52 -7.22 11.41
C PHE A 249 4.40 -6.11 10.82
N LEU A 250 4.20 -5.75 9.55
CA LEU A 250 4.98 -4.70 8.90
C LEU A 250 4.73 -3.31 9.49
N HIS A 251 3.49 -2.99 9.92
CA HIS A 251 3.22 -1.75 10.62
C HIS A 251 3.94 -1.68 11.97
N LYS A 252 3.97 -2.77 12.74
CA LYS A 252 4.69 -2.82 14.03
C LYS A 252 6.19 -2.70 13.82
N LYS A 253 6.75 -3.45 12.85
CA LYS A 253 8.19 -3.40 12.55
C LYS A 253 8.63 -2.02 12.07
N SER A 254 7.92 -1.43 11.11
CA SER A 254 8.22 -0.06 10.65
C SER A 254 8.07 0.98 11.76
N ALA A 255 7.06 0.88 12.62
CA ALA A 255 6.89 1.80 13.75
C ALA A 255 8.04 1.70 14.76
N ALA A 256 8.50 0.48 15.06
CA ALA A 256 9.62 0.27 15.96
C ALA A 256 10.91 0.90 15.42
N ILE A 257 11.19 0.75 14.12
CA ILE A 257 12.34 1.37 13.46
C ILE A 257 12.23 2.89 13.48
N THR A 258 11.08 3.46 13.06
CA THR A 258 10.90 4.92 13.02
C THR A 258 10.85 5.57 14.40
N LYS A 259 10.69 4.79 15.48
CA LYS A 259 10.82 5.31 16.85
C LYS A 259 12.28 5.45 17.28
N GLN A 260 13.19 4.65 16.70
CA GLN A 260 14.59 4.61 17.09
C GLN A 260 15.49 5.44 16.16
N TYR A 261 15.17 5.44 14.87
CA TYR A 261 15.99 6.02 13.80
C TYR A 261 15.23 7.08 13.03
N ASP A 262 15.91 8.17 12.69
CA ASP A 262 15.37 9.33 11.96
C ASP A 262 15.56 9.19 10.46
N TYR A 263 16.61 8.46 10.07
CA TYR A 263 16.92 8.16 8.69
C TYR A 263 17.06 6.66 8.51
N VAL A 264 16.45 6.15 7.45
CA VAL A 264 16.61 4.76 7.06
C VAL A 264 17.07 4.74 5.61
N VAL A 265 18.12 3.97 5.34
CA VAL A 265 18.72 3.87 4.02
C VAL A 265 18.53 2.45 3.51
N VAL A 266 18.06 2.32 2.27
CA VAL A 266 17.79 1.03 1.62
C VAL A 266 18.30 1.06 0.18
N GLU A 267 18.51 -0.11 -0.43
CA GLU A 267 18.78 -0.18 -1.87
C GLU A 267 17.49 0.05 -2.69
N ASP A 268 17.62 0.69 -3.85
CA ASP A 268 16.53 0.75 -4.83
C ASP A 268 16.32 -0.60 -5.53
N LEU A 269 15.56 -1.48 -4.90
CA LEU A 269 15.27 -2.80 -5.44
C LEU A 269 14.01 -2.82 -6.31
N ASN A 270 14.14 -3.40 -7.51
CA ASN A 270 12.98 -3.75 -8.33
C ASN A 270 12.31 -5.03 -7.80
N MET A 271 11.52 -4.87 -6.74
CA MET A 271 10.78 -5.96 -6.09
C MET A 271 9.89 -6.77 -7.05
N ARG A 272 9.39 -6.15 -8.14
CA ARG A 272 8.60 -6.88 -9.16
C ARG A 272 9.48 -7.83 -9.94
N SER A 273 10.66 -7.40 -10.35
CA SER A 273 11.64 -8.25 -11.02
C SER A 273 12.09 -9.40 -10.12
N MET A 274 12.37 -9.10 -8.85
CA MET A 274 12.78 -10.10 -7.84
C MET A 274 11.67 -11.09 -7.45
N ALA A 275 10.41 -10.75 -7.70
CA ALA A 275 9.26 -11.63 -7.45
C ALA A 275 8.95 -12.56 -8.65
N ASN A 276 9.68 -12.45 -9.76
CA ASN A 276 9.42 -13.26 -10.95
C ASN A 276 9.72 -14.75 -10.72
N LYS A 277 8.98 -15.60 -11.44
CA LYS A 277 9.07 -17.07 -11.32
C LYS A 277 10.45 -17.64 -11.64
N GLY A 278 11.26 -16.95 -12.46
CA GLY A 278 12.56 -17.44 -12.91
C GLY A 278 13.61 -17.60 -11.81
N PHE A 279 13.48 -16.89 -10.69
CA PHE A 279 14.43 -16.95 -9.57
C PHE A 279 14.06 -17.98 -8.49
N GLY A 280 12.95 -18.72 -8.64
CA GLY A 280 12.51 -19.74 -7.67
C GLY A 280 12.03 -19.20 -6.30
N ASN A 281 12.30 -17.94 -5.98
CA ASN A 281 12.00 -17.27 -4.70
C ASN A 281 10.73 -16.40 -4.72
N GLY A 282 10.05 -16.26 -5.87
CA GLY A 282 8.96 -15.29 -6.04
C GLY A 282 7.82 -15.41 -5.01
N LYS A 283 7.51 -16.61 -4.52
CA LYS A 283 6.54 -16.79 -3.43
C LYS A 283 7.01 -16.23 -2.10
N ALA A 284 8.28 -16.39 -1.75
CA ALA A 284 8.87 -15.85 -0.52
C ALA A 284 8.94 -14.32 -0.60
N THR A 285 9.43 -13.78 -1.72
CA THR A 285 9.46 -12.34 -2.00
C THR A 285 8.07 -11.70 -1.93
N LEU A 286 7.05 -12.36 -2.47
CA LEU A 286 5.67 -11.87 -2.40
C LEU A 286 5.03 -12.02 -1.01
N ASP A 287 5.47 -12.99 -0.20
CA ASP A 287 4.97 -13.16 1.16
C ASP A 287 5.61 -12.18 2.14
N ASN A 288 6.87 -11.78 1.92
CA ASN A 288 7.58 -10.91 2.85
C ASN A 288 7.04 -9.47 2.87
N GLY A 289 6.48 -8.99 1.75
CA GLY A 289 5.83 -7.69 1.68
C GLY A 289 6.77 -6.49 1.81
N TYR A 290 8.06 -6.65 1.49
CA TYR A 290 9.09 -5.61 1.65
C TYR A 290 8.72 -4.26 1.01
N GLY A 291 8.15 -4.25 -0.20
CA GLY A 291 7.69 -2.99 -0.82
C GLY A 291 6.61 -2.26 0.00
N MET A 292 5.69 -3.00 0.64
CA MET A 292 4.70 -2.42 1.55
C MET A 292 5.35 -1.89 2.83
N PHE A 293 6.39 -2.56 3.32
CA PHE A 293 7.19 -2.12 4.46
C PHE A 293 7.95 -0.82 4.16
N LEU A 294 8.58 -0.70 2.98
CA LEU A 294 9.25 0.55 2.56
C LEU A 294 8.27 1.72 2.50
N THR A 295 7.09 1.54 1.90
CA THR A 295 6.04 2.59 1.91
C THR A 295 5.66 2.98 3.35
N MET A 296 5.62 2.00 4.27
CA MET A 296 5.33 2.29 5.68
C MET A 296 6.44 3.03 6.41
N LEU A 297 7.70 2.72 6.12
CA LEU A 297 8.82 3.50 6.63
C LEU A 297 8.79 4.92 6.09
N GLU A 298 8.62 5.07 4.78
CA GLU A 298 8.63 6.36 4.08
C GLU A 298 7.65 7.36 4.71
N TYR A 299 6.35 7.04 4.78
CA TYR A 299 5.40 8.01 5.34
C TYR A 299 5.59 8.22 6.85
N LYS A 300 6.08 7.23 7.61
CA LYS A 300 6.28 7.39 9.06
C LYS A 300 7.50 8.22 9.40
N LEU A 301 8.59 8.06 8.64
CA LEU A 301 9.78 8.88 8.77
C LEU A 301 9.45 10.31 8.34
N HIS A 302 8.82 10.47 7.18
CA HIS A 302 8.40 11.77 6.68
C HIS A 302 7.53 12.52 7.69
N ASN A 303 6.52 11.88 8.29
CA ASN A 303 5.63 12.52 9.26
C ASN A 303 6.33 13.06 10.53
N LYS A 304 7.58 12.68 10.80
CA LYS A 304 8.36 13.19 11.93
C LYS A 304 9.57 14.03 11.52
N GLY A 305 9.70 14.39 10.24
CA GLY A 305 10.86 15.13 9.71
C GLY A 305 12.04 14.26 9.29
N GLY A 306 11.92 12.94 9.40
CA GLY A 306 12.92 11.98 8.93
C GLY A 306 12.76 11.62 7.46
N LYS A 307 13.67 10.78 6.94
CA LYS A 307 13.65 10.37 5.52
C LYS A 307 13.99 8.91 5.31
N LEU A 308 13.29 8.28 4.37
CA LEU A 308 13.71 7.03 3.75
C LEU A 308 14.57 7.36 2.53
N GLU A 309 15.86 7.09 2.60
CA GLU A 309 16.80 7.30 1.50
C GLU A 309 17.00 6.02 0.69
N LYS A 310 17.09 6.14 -0.63
CA LYS A 310 17.32 4.99 -1.52
C LYS A 310 18.63 5.16 -2.25
N VAL A 311 19.59 4.29 -1.96
CA VAL A 311 20.86 4.25 -2.69
C VAL A 311 20.66 3.60 -4.06
N ASP A 312 21.53 3.95 -5.00
CA ASP A 312 21.48 3.42 -6.35
C ASP A 312 21.56 1.88 -6.35
N ARG A 313 20.78 1.24 -7.21
CA ARG A 313 20.67 -0.22 -7.28
C ARG A 313 21.95 -0.93 -7.73
N TRP A 314 22.86 -0.20 -8.35
CA TRP A 314 24.15 -0.69 -8.82
C TRP A 314 25.28 -0.39 -7.84
N PHE A 315 24.98 0.29 -6.73
CA PHE A 315 25.94 0.50 -5.66
C PHE A 315 26.44 -0.88 -5.14
N PRO A 316 27.76 -1.14 -5.15
CA PRO A 316 28.30 -2.47 -4.87
C PRO A 316 28.38 -2.77 -3.37
N SER A 317 27.28 -2.56 -2.64
CA SER A 317 27.17 -2.68 -1.17
C SER A 317 27.78 -3.96 -0.60
N SER A 318 27.48 -5.12 -1.19
CA SER A 318 27.98 -6.42 -0.72
C SER A 318 29.43 -6.72 -1.11
N GLN A 319 29.97 -6.03 -2.11
CA GLN A 319 31.34 -6.24 -2.62
C GLN A 319 32.35 -5.32 -1.96
N LEU A 320 31.92 -4.16 -1.45
CA LEU A 320 32.80 -3.20 -0.78
C LEU A 320 33.13 -3.67 0.63
N CYS A 321 34.39 -3.56 1.03
CA CYS A 321 34.79 -3.70 2.42
C CYS A 321 34.34 -2.46 3.20
N SER A 322 33.46 -2.61 4.19
CA SER A 322 32.98 -1.47 4.99
C SER A 322 34.08 -0.79 5.81
N CYS A 323 35.20 -1.48 6.07
CA CYS A 323 36.35 -0.93 6.81
C CYS A 323 37.30 -0.07 5.95
N CYS A 324 37.61 -0.49 4.72
CA CYS A 324 38.69 0.12 3.92
C CYS A 324 38.33 0.44 2.46
N GLY A 325 37.10 0.17 2.04
CA GLY A 325 36.59 0.46 0.69
C GLY A 325 37.08 -0.46 -0.44
N PHE A 326 37.83 -1.53 -0.14
CA PHE A 326 38.25 -2.49 -1.17
C PHE A 326 37.04 -3.18 -1.79
N GLN A 327 36.98 -3.25 -3.12
CA GLN A 327 35.89 -3.92 -3.83
C GLN A 327 36.28 -5.35 -4.23
N ASN A 328 35.65 -6.35 -3.62
CA ASN A 328 35.81 -7.75 -3.99
C ASN A 328 34.69 -8.19 -4.96
N GLN A 329 35.03 -8.32 -6.25
CA GLN A 329 34.07 -8.72 -7.29
C GLN A 329 33.54 -10.16 -7.13
N GLU A 330 34.28 -11.06 -6.46
CA GLU A 330 33.87 -12.46 -6.28
C GLU A 330 32.61 -12.59 -5.43
N VAL A 331 32.38 -11.63 -4.51
CA VAL A 331 31.21 -11.58 -3.61
C VAL A 331 29.90 -11.37 -4.37
N LYS A 332 29.97 -11.02 -5.67
CA LYS A 332 28.80 -11.01 -6.56
C LYS A 332 28.13 -12.39 -6.65
N LYS A 333 28.87 -13.48 -6.42
CA LYS A 333 28.32 -14.85 -6.37
C LYS A 333 27.51 -15.05 -5.08
N LEU A 334 26.21 -15.35 -5.21
CA LEU A 334 25.27 -15.37 -4.08
C LEU A 334 25.59 -16.42 -3.00
N ASN A 335 26.36 -17.45 -3.34
CA ASN A 335 26.80 -18.51 -2.44
C ASN A 335 27.92 -18.07 -1.49
N VAL A 336 28.62 -16.96 -1.78
CA VAL A 336 29.58 -16.37 -0.84
C VAL A 336 28.77 -15.68 0.26
N ARG A 337 28.87 -16.21 1.48
CA ARG A 337 28.16 -15.68 2.67
C ARG A 337 29.09 -14.96 3.62
N THR A 338 30.35 -15.39 3.66
CA THR A 338 31.42 -14.79 4.44
C THR A 338 32.66 -14.60 3.59
N TRP A 339 33.40 -13.52 3.78
CA TRP A 339 34.66 -13.26 3.07
C TRP A 339 35.64 -12.45 3.92
N ILE A 340 36.93 -12.57 3.61
CA ILE A 340 38.00 -11.82 4.27
C ILE A 340 38.49 -10.75 3.30
N CYS A 341 38.59 -9.50 3.76
CA CYS A 341 39.11 -8.42 2.94
C CYS A 341 40.63 -8.61 2.71
N PRO A 342 41.10 -8.75 1.45
CA PRO A 342 42.52 -8.95 1.20
C PRO A 342 43.38 -7.71 1.50
N LYS A 343 42.76 -6.53 1.61
CA LYS A 343 43.47 -5.26 1.88
C LYS A 343 43.65 -4.97 3.37
N CYS A 344 42.66 -5.26 4.21
CA CYS A 344 42.71 -4.92 5.65
C CYS A 344 42.46 -6.11 6.59
N GLY A 345 42.22 -7.31 6.08
CA GLY A 345 42.05 -8.53 6.88
C GLY A 345 40.71 -8.66 7.59
N SER A 346 39.79 -7.70 7.46
CA SER A 346 38.47 -7.76 8.11
C SER A 346 37.64 -8.94 7.60
N ILE A 347 36.98 -9.64 8.52
CA ILE A 347 36.04 -10.73 8.21
C ILE A 347 34.63 -10.14 8.11
N HIS A 348 33.95 -10.43 7.01
CA HIS A 348 32.61 -9.90 6.73
C HIS A 348 31.58 -11.01 6.59
N ASP A 349 30.47 -10.91 7.33
CA ASP A 349 29.18 -11.45 6.85
C ASP A 349 28.68 -10.56 5.72
N ARG A 350 28.30 -11.17 4.60
CA ARG A 350 27.95 -10.46 3.37
C ARG A 350 26.77 -9.51 3.54
N ASP A 351 25.72 -9.92 4.24
CA ASP A 351 24.50 -9.12 4.38
C ASP A 351 24.72 -7.97 5.38
N LEU A 352 25.44 -8.24 6.48
CA LEU A 352 25.80 -7.20 7.46
C LEU A 352 26.70 -6.15 6.82
N ASN A 353 27.75 -6.58 6.11
CA ASN A 353 28.64 -5.66 5.40
C ASN A 353 27.88 -4.83 4.36
N ALA A 354 26.96 -5.44 3.61
CA ALA A 354 26.09 -4.71 2.70
C ALA A 354 25.24 -3.66 3.43
N ALA A 355 24.59 -4.01 4.54
CA ALA A 355 23.78 -3.08 5.34
C ALA A 355 24.60 -1.91 5.89
N VAL A 356 25.84 -2.15 6.33
CA VAL A 356 26.77 -1.09 6.77
C VAL A 356 27.16 -0.18 5.60
N ASN A 357 27.50 -0.73 4.43
CA ASN A 357 27.83 0.08 3.27
C ASN A 357 26.64 0.90 2.75
N ILE A 358 25.42 0.34 2.79
CA ILE A 358 24.18 1.08 2.48
C ILE A 358 24.02 2.26 3.43
N LYS A 359 24.22 2.06 4.74
CA LYS A 359 24.20 3.15 5.73
C LYS A 359 25.21 4.25 5.37
N ASN A 360 26.46 3.86 5.12
CA ASN A 360 27.56 4.79 4.84
C ASN A 360 27.30 5.61 3.56
N GLU A 361 26.78 4.95 2.51
CA GLU A 361 26.43 5.63 1.26
C GLU A 361 25.25 6.59 1.45
N GLY A 362 24.24 6.20 2.23
CA GLY A 362 23.15 7.10 2.57
C GLY A 362 23.61 8.31 3.37
N LEU A 363 24.54 8.14 4.32
CA LEU A 363 25.15 9.25 5.06
C LEU A 363 25.89 10.22 4.12
N ARG A 364 26.66 9.68 3.16
CA ARG A 364 27.33 10.48 2.13
C ARG A 364 26.33 11.33 1.33
N ILE A 365 25.22 10.72 0.89
CA ILE A 365 24.16 11.40 0.13
C ILE A 365 23.48 12.48 0.97
N LEU A 366 23.07 12.15 2.20
CA LEU A 366 22.37 13.07 3.10
C LEU A 366 23.21 14.31 3.42
N ARG A 367 24.52 14.14 3.63
CA ARG A 367 25.46 15.24 3.89
C ARG A 367 25.76 16.08 2.66
N SER A 368 25.72 15.51 1.46
CA SER A 368 25.92 16.26 0.21
C SER A 368 24.71 17.11 -0.20
N ALA A 369 23.54 16.85 0.41
CA ALA A 369 22.28 17.55 0.12
C ALA A 369 21.91 18.61 1.16
N ALA A 370 22.64 18.64 2.29
CA ALA A 370 22.57 19.68 3.32
C ALA A 370 23.61 20.77 3.00
#